data_AF-G0P415-F1
#
_entry.id   AF-G0P415-F1
#
_cell.length_a   1.000
_cell.length_b   1.000
_cell.length_c   1.000
_cell.angle_alpha   90.00
_cell.angle_beta   90.00
_cell.angle_gamma   90.00
#
_symmetry.space_group_name_H-M   'P 1'
#
loop_
_entity.id
_entity.type
_entity.pdbx_description
1 polymer ?
#
loop_
_entity_poly.entity_id
_entity_poly.type
_entity_poly.pdbx_seq_one_letter_code
_entity_poly.pdbx_strand_id
1 'polypeptide(L)'
;MSDNGSQVLISEDGKLLLLQTDADTKDFLEKLDGAIDIAKGCLEIGTFIFPEASAVFLILAGVGTGVQILIHNLPEKPDPVVLRLKELEGVVHEVENQLNSKVAEMKSFITESEFFTHVTSKASVLMKLMRNCLAYQNKDSLKSFKDEYEQKGPLSLAYVMMSFLEQSSTNPLIMAMNADQEKTKETFEKWETVIKGVFGQLLVIEAFASGFLKSSNPYDWDRLLEQSDEGSNVIDYWREHYGFSKYWEQVRIFMEDFIPKRTDLTNGQKADEIKKHLESYQTNDSFIIIVFNQASWKSDYIYQCGNEKTQMIACWDKGLCNAIVYRSRTSDLLPMAQFDYFENAVKLLPDWRVLL
;
A
#
# COMPACT_ATOMS: atom_id res chain seq x y z
N MET A 1 -4.64 -16.67 -34.86
CA MET A 1 -3.83 -15.57 -34.32
C MET A 1 -4.01 -15.62 -32.82
N SER A 2 -2.91 -15.96 -32.15
CA SER A 2 -2.84 -16.44 -30.77
C SER A 2 -2.95 -15.31 -29.77
N ASP A 3 -3.81 -15.55 -28.78
CA ASP A 3 -4.00 -14.78 -27.57
C ASP A 3 -2.84 -15.10 -26.61
N ASN A 4 -1.97 -14.11 -26.35
CA ASN A 4 -0.80 -14.22 -25.47
C ASN A 4 -1.14 -13.69 -24.07
N GLY A 5 -2.17 -14.28 -23.45
CA GLY A 5 -2.38 -14.15 -22.02
C GLY A 5 -1.39 -15.03 -21.28
N SER A 6 -0.55 -14.44 -20.43
CA SER A 6 0.34 -15.16 -19.52
C SER A 6 -0.47 -15.99 -18.50
N GLN A 7 -0.93 -17.18 -18.92
CA GLN A 7 -1.55 -18.16 -18.05
C GLN A 7 -0.47 -18.92 -17.30
N VAL A 8 -0.51 -18.85 -15.97
CA VAL A 8 0.22 -19.76 -15.08
C VAL A 8 -0.33 -21.16 -15.33
N LEU A 9 0.47 -22.03 -15.97
CA LEU A 9 0.09 -23.39 -16.34
C LEU A 9 0.36 -24.36 -15.18
N ILE A 10 -0.70 -24.73 -14.44
CA ILE A 10 -0.70 -25.88 -13.53
C ILE A 10 -1.15 -27.10 -14.35
N SER A 11 -0.39 -28.20 -14.36
CA SER A 11 -0.82 -29.44 -15.04
C SER A 11 -1.80 -30.25 -14.19
N GLU A 12 -2.69 -31.00 -14.84
CA GLU A 12 -3.78 -31.79 -14.24
C GLU A 12 -3.32 -32.92 -13.28
N ASP A 13 -2.02 -33.20 -13.21
CA ASP A 13 -1.39 -34.22 -12.36
C ASP A 13 -0.59 -33.63 -11.18
N GLY A 14 -0.68 -32.32 -10.92
CA GLY A 14 -0.09 -31.69 -9.73
C GLY A 14 1.44 -31.63 -9.73
N LYS A 15 2.09 -31.86 -10.88
CA LYS A 15 3.53 -31.62 -11.05
C LYS A 15 3.76 -30.17 -11.47
N LEU A 16 4.34 -29.38 -10.57
CA LEU A 16 4.83 -28.04 -10.90
C LEU A 16 5.90 -28.12 -12.00
N LEU A 17 5.54 -27.62 -13.19
CA LEU A 17 6.48 -27.15 -14.21
C LEU A 17 7.12 -25.83 -13.72
N LEU A 18 8.20 -25.34 -14.35
CA LEU A 18 8.64 -23.92 -14.37
C LEU A 18 9.94 -23.51 -13.64
N LEU A 19 10.91 -24.40 -13.45
CA LEU A 19 12.33 -23.97 -13.47
C LEU A 19 13.15 -24.97 -14.32
N GLN A 20 12.66 -25.25 -15.53
CA GLN A 20 13.33 -26.21 -16.43
C GLN A 20 14.12 -25.52 -17.55
N THR A 21 13.87 -24.22 -17.77
CA THR A 21 14.49 -23.45 -18.85
C THR A 21 15.16 -22.18 -18.32
N ASP A 22 16.19 -21.71 -19.03
CA ASP A 22 16.86 -20.43 -18.72
C ASP A 22 15.89 -19.23 -18.77
N ALA A 23 14.80 -19.34 -19.54
CA ALA A 23 13.76 -18.32 -19.63
C ALA A 23 12.91 -18.22 -18.35
N ASP A 24 12.54 -19.36 -17.76
CA ASP A 24 11.79 -19.40 -16.49
C ASP A 24 12.62 -18.84 -15.33
N THR A 25 13.91 -19.19 -15.28
CA THR A 25 14.84 -18.64 -14.29
C THR A 25 14.98 -17.13 -14.45
N LYS A 26 15.05 -16.63 -15.68
CA LYS A 26 15.14 -15.18 -15.94
C LYS A 26 13.87 -14.44 -15.50
N ASP A 27 12.69 -14.95 -15.85
CA ASP A 27 11.41 -14.37 -15.42
C ASP A 27 11.27 -14.36 -13.88
N PHE A 28 11.76 -15.41 -13.20
CA PHE A 28 11.78 -15.42 -11.73
C PHE A 28 12.74 -14.39 -11.13
N LEU A 29 13.93 -14.25 -11.72
CA LEU A 29 14.90 -13.22 -11.30
C LEU A 29 14.34 -11.81 -11.50
N GLU A 30 13.64 -11.53 -12.60
CA GLU A 30 12.99 -10.23 -12.83
C GLU A 30 11.93 -9.92 -11.76
N LYS A 31 11.14 -10.92 -11.33
CA LYS A 31 10.19 -10.75 -10.20
C LYS A 31 10.91 -10.53 -8.87
N LEU A 32 12.01 -11.24 -8.60
CA LEU A 32 12.81 -11.02 -7.40
C LEU A 32 13.42 -9.63 -7.36
N ASP A 33 13.91 -9.15 -8.50
CA ASP A 33 14.48 -7.81 -8.64
C ASP A 33 13.41 -6.75 -8.34
N GLY A 34 12.22 -6.89 -8.92
CA GLY A 34 11.08 -6.01 -8.62
C GLY A 34 10.69 -6.04 -7.14
N ALA A 35 10.65 -7.21 -6.49
CA ALA A 35 10.35 -7.34 -5.07
C ALA A 35 11.41 -6.64 -4.18
N ILE A 36 12.69 -6.73 -4.56
CA ILE A 36 13.79 -6.05 -3.88
C ILE A 36 13.66 -4.53 -4.00
N ASP A 37 13.33 -4.03 -5.19
CA ASP A 37 13.15 -2.59 -5.41
C ASP A 37 11.97 -2.02 -4.61
N ILE A 38 10.86 -2.77 -4.53
CA ILE A 38 9.72 -2.43 -3.67
C ILE A 38 10.14 -2.39 -2.20
N ALA A 39 10.88 -3.40 -1.74
CA ALA A 39 11.37 -3.47 -0.36
C ALA A 39 12.37 -2.34 -0.05
N LYS A 40 13.23 -1.96 -0.99
CA LYS A 40 14.15 -0.82 -0.86
C LYS A 40 13.38 0.50 -0.79
N GLY A 41 12.32 0.67 -1.57
CA GLY A 41 11.45 1.83 -1.44
C GLY A 41 10.77 1.90 -0.06
N CYS A 42 10.27 0.78 0.45
CA CYS A 42 9.75 0.72 1.83
C CYS A 42 10.83 1.05 2.87
N LEU A 43 12.08 0.64 2.62
CA LEU A 43 13.21 0.91 3.50
C LEU A 43 13.58 2.40 3.54
N GLU A 44 13.53 3.10 2.41
CA GLU A 44 13.77 4.56 2.37
C GLU A 44 12.72 5.33 3.17
N ILE A 45 11.48 4.85 3.18
CA ILE A 45 10.36 5.40 3.97
C ILE A 45 10.45 4.97 5.45
N GLY A 46 11.08 3.83 5.68
CA GLY A 46 11.18 3.16 6.97
C GLY A 46 9.89 2.59 7.49
N THR A 47 8.98 2.21 6.59
CA THR A 47 7.78 1.43 6.91
C THR A 47 7.28 0.73 5.65
N PHE A 48 6.41 -0.27 5.79
CA PHE A 48 5.75 -0.91 4.66
C PHE A 48 4.65 0.01 4.13
N ILE A 49 4.84 0.57 2.93
CA ILE A 49 3.80 1.28 2.18
C ILE A 49 3.55 0.53 0.88
N PHE A 50 2.30 0.16 0.67
CA PHE A 50 1.89 -0.53 -0.54
C PHE A 50 0.86 0.30 -1.27
N PRO A 51 1.07 0.58 -2.56
CA PRO A 51 0.02 1.16 -3.38
C PRO A 51 -1.13 0.16 -3.58
N GLU A 52 -2.29 0.67 -3.96
CA GLU A 52 -3.45 -0.10 -4.43
C GLU A 52 -3.20 -0.86 -5.75
N ALA A 53 -1.95 -0.98 -6.21
CA ALA A 53 -1.60 -1.52 -7.51
C ALA A 53 -1.41 -3.06 -7.48
N SER A 54 -2.29 -3.76 -8.19
CA SER A 54 -2.26 -5.22 -8.41
C SER A 54 -0.90 -5.77 -8.88
N ALA A 55 -0.10 -4.96 -9.59
CA ALA A 55 1.23 -5.34 -10.07
C ALA A 55 2.21 -5.70 -8.95
N VAL A 56 2.18 -4.97 -7.83
CA VAL A 56 3.06 -5.22 -6.68
C VAL A 56 2.71 -6.55 -6.01
N PHE A 57 1.41 -6.83 -5.87
CA PHE A 57 0.91 -8.08 -5.31
C PHE A 57 1.32 -9.29 -6.16
N LEU A 58 1.21 -9.17 -7.48
CA LEU A 58 1.61 -10.22 -8.42
C LEU A 58 3.12 -10.53 -8.36
N ILE A 59 3.95 -9.50 -8.19
CA ILE A 59 5.41 -9.67 -8.04
C ILE A 59 5.71 -10.49 -6.77
N LEU A 60 5.14 -10.10 -5.63
CA LEU A 60 5.36 -10.78 -4.35
C LEU A 60 4.74 -12.20 -4.33
N ALA A 61 3.58 -12.39 -4.95
CA ALA A 61 2.99 -13.72 -5.13
C ALA A 61 3.91 -14.62 -5.97
N GLY A 62 4.48 -14.09 -7.07
CA GLY A 62 5.46 -14.81 -7.88
C GLY A 62 6.70 -15.23 -7.08
N VAL A 63 7.20 -14.38 -6.18
CA VAL A 63 8.28 -14.74 -5.23
C VAL A 63 7.85 -15.92 -4.34
N GLY A 64 6.65 -15.87 -3.78
CA GLY A 64 6.06 -16.97 -3.01
C GLY A 64 6.06 -18.28 -3.80
N THR A 65 5.50 -18.28 -5.00
CA THR A 65 5.47 -19.47 -5.87
C THR A 65 6.87 -20.03 -6.15
N GLY A 66 7.85 -19.17 -6.47
CA GLY A 66 9.21 -19.65 -6.75
C GLY A 66 9.93 -20.23 -5.53
N VAL A 67 9.71 -19.67 -4.33
CA VAL A 67 10.21 -20.27 -3.08
C VAL A 67 9.61 -21.65 -2.84
N GLN A 68 8.31 -21.82 -3.11
CA GLN A 68 7.65 -23.14 -3.02
C GLN A 68 8.33 -24.16 -3.94
N ILE A 69 8.68 -23.76 -5.17
CA ILE A 69 9.35 -24.61 -6.15
C ILE A 69 10.76 -25.01 -5.65
N LEU A 70 11.55 -24.04 -5.18
CA LEU A 70 12.92 -24.28 -4.71
C LEU A 70 12.96 -25.24 -3.52
N ILE A 71 12.02 -25.15 -2.59
CA ILE A 71 11.92 -26.07 -1.44
C ILE A 71 11.73 -27.53 -1.89
N HIS A 72 11.05 -27.75 -3.02
CA HIS A 72 10.82 -29.07 -3.58
C HIS A 72 11.95 -29.54 -4.51
N ASN A 73 12.67 -28.61 -5.13
CA ASN A 73 13.69 -28.85 -6.16
C ASN A 73 14.98 -28.06 -5.90
N LEU A 74 15.62 -28.29 -4.75
CA LEU A 74 16.85 -27.57 -4.36
C LEU A 74 17.97 -27.78 -5.40
N PRO A 75 18.53 -26.70 -5.98
CA PRO A 75 19.64 -26.81 -6.93
C PRO A 75 20.94 -27.23 -6.23
N GLU A 76 21.75 -28.06 -6.89
CA GLU A 76 23.02 -28.60 -6.34
C GLU A 76 24.18 -27.57 -6.28
N LYS A 77 24.03 -26.39 -6.89
CA LYS A 77 25.08 -25.37 -7.03
C LYS A 77 24.62 -24.02 -6.47
N PRO A 78 25.54 -23.09 -6.13
CA PRO A 78 25.18 -21.73 -5.73
C PRO A 78 24.38 -21.07 -6.85
N ASP A 79 23.08 -20.97 -6.61
CA ASP A 79 22.10 -20.47 -7.55
C ASP A 79 21.97 -18.94 -7.37
N PRO A 80 22.14 -18.14 -8.44
CA PRO A 80 21.84 -16.70 -8.43
C PRO A 80 20.49 -16.36 -7.76
N VAL A 81 19.50 -17.25 -7.90
CA VAL A 81 18.19 -17.13 -7.28
C VAL A 81 18.27 -17.16 -5.75
N VAL A 82 19.07 -18.08 -5.18
CA VAL A 82 19.24 -18.19 -3.71
C VAL A 82 19.94 -16.94 -3.15
N LEU A 83 20.88 -16.37 -3.90
CA LEU A 83 21.53 -15.12 -3.50
C LEU A 83 20.56 -13.94 -3.50
N ARG A 84 19.72 -13.81 -4.55
CA ARG A 84 18.70 -12.74 -4.61
C ARG A 84 17.61 -12.91 -3.56
N LEU A 85 17.20 -14.13 -3.24
CA LEU A 85 16.27 -14.39 -2.13
C LEU A 85 16.83 -13.95 -0.77
N LYS A 86 18.13 -14.18 -0.52
CA LYS A 86 18.79 -13.68 0.69
C LYS A 86 18.92 -12.16 0.72
N GLU A 87 19.14 -11.53 -0.43
CA GLU A 87 19.12 -10.06 -0.50
C GLU A 87 17.72 -9.54 -0.17
N LEU A 88 16.68 -10.10 -0.77
CA LEU A 88 15.29 -9.74 -0.45
C LEU A 88 14.99 -9.91 1.04
N GLU A 89 15.40 -11.04 1.63
CA GLU A 89 15.26 -11.29 3.06
C GLU A 89 15.92 -10.19 3.91
N GLY A 90 17.17 -9.84 3.58
CA GLY A 90 17.91 -8.81 4.30
C GLY A 90 17.26 -7.43 4.21
N VAL A 91 16.77 -7.05 3.03
CA VAL A 91 16.06 -5.76 2.86
C VAL A 91 14.75 -5.77 3.64
N VAL A 92 13.94 -6.83 3.54
CA VAL A 92 12.66 -6.94 4.29
C VAL A 92 12.89 -6.93 5.80
N HIS A 93 13.96 -7.59 6.28
CA HIS A 93 14.33 -7.56 7.69
C HIS A 93 14.65 -6.14 8.15
N GLU A 94 15.35 -5.35 7.35
CA GLU A 94 15.67 -3.98 7.72
C GLU A 94 14.40 -3.09 7.77
N VAL A 95 13.47 -3.24 6.82
CA VAL A 95 12.17 -2.56 6.87
C VAL A 95 11.40 -2.94 8.15
N GLU A 96 11.38 -4.24 8.47
CA GLU A 96 10.74 -4.76 9.68
C GLU A 96 11.37 -4.17 10.95
N ASN A 97 12.70 -4.06 11.01
CA ASN A 97 13.41 -3.48 12.14
C ASN A 97 13.06 -2.00 12.35
N GLN A 98 12.94 -1.22 11.28
CA GLN A 98 12.55 0.18 11.36
C GLN A 98 11.09 0.37 11.78
N LEU A 99 10.17 -0.47 11.29
CA LEU A 99 8.79 -0.45 11.79
C LEU A 99 8.73 -0.85 13.27
N ASN A 100 9.44 -1.91 13.66
CA ASN A 100 9.48 -2.37 15.05
C ASN A 100 10.13 -1.34 16.00
N SER A 101 11.11 -0.56 15.54
CA SER A 101 11.71 0.51 16.35
C SER A 101 10.71 1.65 16.58
N LYS A 102 9.99 2.08 15.54
CA LYS A 102 8.89 3.06 15.66
C LYS A 102 7.82 2.57 16.64
N VAL A 103 7.46 1.28 16.57
CA VAL A 103 6.55 0.65 17.55
C VAL A 103 7.13 0.66 18.97
N ALA A 104 8.41 0.35 19.13
CA ALA A 104 9.06 0.28 20.44
C ALA A 104 9.16 1.65 21.12
N GLU A 105 9.38 2.73 20.36
CA GLU A 105 9.37 4.10 20.86
C GLU A 105 7.99 4.48 21.44
N MET A 106 6.92 3.99 20.80
CA MET A 106 5.55 4.27 21.23
C MET A 106 5.15 3.53 22.50
N LYS A 107 5.65 2.30 22.75
CA LYS A 107 5.36 1.48 23.96
C LYS A 107 5.55 2.17 25.31
N SER A 108 6.18 3.35 25.33
CA SER A 108 6.31 4.19 26.51
C SER A 108 4.97 4.76 27.02
N PHE A 109 3.88 4.78 26.23
CA PHE A 109 2.56 5.16 26.74
C PHE A 109 1.74 3.92 27.18
N ILE A 110 1.36 3.92 28.45
CA ILE A 110 1.01 2.78 29.30
C ILE A 110 -0.30 2.04 28.91
N THR A 111 -0.99 2.43 27.84
CA THR A 111 -2.31 1.90 27.45
C THR A 111 -2.31 1.05 26.17
N GLU A 112 -1.15 0.78 25.60
CA GLU A 112 -0.96 0.25 24.23
C GLU A 112 -0.72 -1.27 24.16
N SER A 113 -0.77 -1.97 25.28
CA SER A 113 -0.33 -3.38 25.36
C SER A 113 -1.19 -4.32 24.52
N GLU A 114 -2.50 -4.06 24.40
CA GLU A 114 -3.41 -4.96 23.70
C GLU A 114 -3.26 -4.87 22.17
N PHE A 115 -3.24 -3.67 21.59
CA PHE A 115 -2.98 -3.48 20.15
C PHE A 115 -1.65 -4.11 19.75
N PHE A 116 -0.59 -3.83 20.52
CA PHE A 116 0.73 -4.40 20.27
C PHE A 116 0.72 -5.94 20.36
N THR A 117 0.10 -6.50 21.40
CA THR A 117 0.11 -7.95 21.66
C THR A 117 -0.74 -8.71 20.64
N HIS A 118 -1.90 -8.18 20.27
CA HIS A 118 -2.88 -8.90 19.46
C HIS A 118 -2.71 -8.70 17.95
N VAL A 119 -2.07 -7.59 17.54
CA VAL A 119 -1.84 -7.23 16.14
C VAL A 119 -0.36 -7.20 15.82
N THR A 120 0.38 -6.20 16.30
CA THR A 120 1.75 -5.92 15.84
C THR A 120 2.70 -7.10 16.08
N SER A 121 2.72 -7.66 17.29
CA SER A 121 3.56 -8.82 17.64
C SER A 121 3.25 -10.03 16.77
N LYS A 122 1.98 -10.27 16.47
CA LYS A 122 1.54 -11.40 15.63
C LYS A 122 1.93 -11.19 14.16
N ALA A 123 1.79 -9.97 13.64
CA ALA A 123 2.25 -9.62 12.31
C ALA A 123 3.78 -9.81 12.17
N SER A 124 4.56 -9.38 13.17
CA SER A 124 6.02 -9.58 13.17
C SER A 124 6.43 -11.05 13.24
N VAL A 125 5.69 -11.90 13.97
CA VAL A 125 5.95 -13.35 13.97
C VAL A 125 5.74 -13.94 12.57
N LEU A 126 4.63 -13.62 11.91
CA LEU A 126 4.37 -14.08 10.53
C LEU A 126 5.44 -13.57 9.56
N MET A 127 5.80 -12.29 9.64
CA MET A 127 6.84 -11.70 8.79
C MET A 127 8.18 -12.40 8.96
N LYS A 128 8.59 -12.67 10.21
CA LYS A 128 9.81 -13.42 10.51
C LYS A 128 9.77 -14.84 9.91
N LEU A 129 8.63 -15.53 10.00
CA LEU A 129 8.48 -16.87 9.44
C LEU A 129 8.48 -16.88 7.90
N MET A 130 7.87 -15.85 7.28
CA MET A 130 7.97 -15.60 5.84
C MET A 130 9.44 -15.39 5.43
N ARG A 131 10.18 -14.56 6.16
CA ARG A 131 11.62 -14.34 5.93
C ARG A 131 12.44 -15.61 6.08
N ASN A 132 12.12 -16.49 7.02
CA ASN A 132 12.80 -17.79 7.11
C ASN A 132 12.64 -18.63 5.83
N CYS A 133 11.49 -18.52 5.15
CA CYS A 133 11.30 -19.15 3.84
C CYS A 133 12.23 -18.55 2.76
N LEU A 134 12.49 -17.23 2.82
CA LEU A 134 13.45 -16.51 1.96
C LEU A 134 14.92 -16.73 2.34
N ALA A 135 15.22 -17.09 3.59
CA ALA A 135 16.60 -17.32 4.05
C ALA A 135 17.08 -18.76 3.81
N TYR A 136 16.20 -19.74 4.05
CA TYR A 136 16.61 -21.14 4.20
C TYR A 136 16.05 -22.10 3.14
N GLN A 137 14.94 -21.76 2.47
CA GLN A 137 14.29 -22.59 1.44
C GLN A 137 14.17 -24.07 1.84
N ASN A 138 13.74 -24.34 3.08
CA ASN A 138 13.57 -25.71 3.56
C ASN A 138 12.14 -25.99 4.04
N LYS A 139 11.82 -27.28 4.16
CA LYS A 139 10.49 -27.77 4.55
C LYS A 139 10.08 -27.34 5.95
N ASP A 140 11.04 -27.19 6.87
CA ASP A 140 10.76 -26.80 8.26
C ASP A 140 10.33 -25.33 8.36
N SER A 141 10.97 -24.45 7.58
CA SER A 141 10.60 -23.03 7.48
C SER A 141 9.22 -22.88 6.85
N LEU A 142 8.95 -23.63 5.77
CA LEU A 142 7.64 -23.71 5.13
C LEU A 142 6.56 -24.15 6.12
N LYS A 143 6.80 -25.26 6.82
CA LYS A 143 5.82 -25.80 7.78
C LYS A 143 5.52 -24.79 8.88
N SER A 144 6.57 -24.18 9.45
CA SER A 144 6.41 -23.22 10.54
C SER A 144 5.62 -21.99 10.08
N PHE A 145 5.90 -21.46 8.88
CA PHE A 145 5.14 -20.34 8.32
C PHE A 145 3.68 -20.72 8.06
N LYS A 146 3.44 -21.87 7.43
CA LYS A 146 2.09 -22.36 7.13
C LYS A 146 1.25 -22.59 8.39
N ASP A 147 1.83 -23.25 9.40
CA ASP A 147 1.15 -23.57 10.65
C ASP A 147 0.72 -22.28 11.40
N GLU A 148 1.56 -21.25 11.43
CA GLU A 148 1.19 -19.96 12.04
C GLU A 148 0.18 -19.19 11.18
N TYR A 149 0.35 -19.20 9.86
CA TYR A 149 -0.53 -18.54 8.91
C TYR A 149 -1.96 -19.09 8.97
N GLU A 150 -2.12 -20.41 9.07
CA GLU A 150 -3.45 -21.05 9.19
C GLU A 150 -4.12 -20.77 10.54
N GLN A 151 -3.34 -20.57 11.61
CA GLN A 151 -3.90 -20.21 12.92
C GLN A 151 -4.38 -18.76 12.95
N LYS A 152 -3.59 -17.82 12.43
CA LYS A 152 -3.91 -16.40 12.50
C LYS A 152 -3.33 -15.62 11.32
N GLY A 153 -3.92 -15.82 10.14
CA GLY A 153 -3.48 -15.18 8.91
C GLY A 153 -3.68 -13.65 8.84
N PRO A 154 -3.11 -12.99 7.83
CA PRO A 154 -3.10 -11.54 7.69
C PRO A 154 -4.48 -10.89 7.73
N LEU A 155 -5.46 -11.45 7.01
CA LEU A 155 -6.83 -10.92 6.99
C LEU A 155 -7.49 -10.95 8.38
N SER A 156 -7.28 -12.02 9.15
CA SER A 156 -7.77 -12.12 10.53
C SER A 156 -7.13 -11.04 11.42
N LEU A 157 -5.83 -10.79 11.26
CA LEU A 157 -5.13 -9.72 11.97
C LEU A 157 -5.65 -8.33 11.59
N ALA A 158 -5.98 -8.10 10.32
CA ALA A 158 -6.56 -6.85 9.85
C ALA A 158 -7.95 -6.58 10.45
N TYR A 159 -8.81 -7.60 10.54
CA TYR A 159 -10.10 -7.44 11.23
C TYR A 159 -9.94 -7.13 12.73
N VAL A 160 -9.01 -7.82 13.40
CA VAL A 160 -8.69 -7.49 14.81
C VAL A 160 -8.19 -6.05 14.90
N MET A 161 -7.28 -5.64 14.03
CA MET A 161 -6.76 -4.29 13.97
C MET A 161 -7.86 -3.24 13.77
N MET A 162 -8.78 -3.46 12.84
CA MET A 162 -9.94 -2.59 12.63
C MET A 162 -10.82 -2.49 13.88
N SER A 163 -11.07 -3.60 14.59
CA SER A 163 -11.83 -3.56 15.84
C SER A 163 -11.20 -2.68 16.92
N PHE A 164 -9.86 -2.55 16.93
CA PHE A 164 -9.17 -1.59 17.80
C PHE A 164 -9.37 -0.15 17.30
N LEU A 165 -9.27 0.09 15.98
CA LEU A 165 -9.39 1.43 15.41
C LEU A 165 -10.80 2.02 15.51
N GLU A 166 -11.84 1.20 15.46
CA GLU A 166 -13.25 1.65 15.49
C GLU A 166 -13.69 2.20 16.85
N GLN A 167 -13.12 1.71 17.95
CA GLN A 167 -13.57 2.09 19.30
C GLN A 167 -12.60 3.07 19.95
N SER A 168 -13.12 4.20 20.43
CA SER A 168 -12.27 5.24 21.01
C SER A 168 -11.44 4.81 22.23
N SER A 169 -11.90 3.81 22.98
CA SER A 169 -11.21 3.30 24.17
C SER A 169 -10.08 2.31 23.86
N THR A 170 -10.01 1.79 22.64
CA THR A 170 -9.01 0.80 22.23
C THR A 170 -8.18 1.27 21.03
N ASN A 171 -8.58 2.36 20.37
CA ASN A 171 -7.84 2.95 19.27
C ASN A 171 -6.54 3.58 19.78
N PRO A 172 -5.37 3.04 19.41
CA PRO A 172 -4.11 3.48 19.98
C PRO A 172 -3.74 4.91 19.58
N LEU A 173 -4.15 5.38 18.40
CA LEU A 173 -3.97 6.77 17.98
C LEU A 173 -4.74 7.71 18.91
N ILE A 174 -6.02 7.42 19.18
CA ILE A 174 -6.85 8.26 20.06
C ILE A 174 -6.30 8.24 21.49
N MET A 175 -5.89 7.07 21.98
CA MET A 175 -5.34 6.91 23.31
C MET A 175 -4.06 7.73 23.49
N ALA A 176 -3.15 7.68 22.51
CA ALA A 176 -1.94 8.49 22.51
C ALA A 176 -2.23 10.00 22.38
N MET A 177 -3.16 10.39 21.50
CA MET A 177 -3.58 11.78 21.36
C MET A 177 -4.28 12.33 22.63
N ASN A 178 -4.91 11.47 23.43
CA ASN A 178 -5.46 11.86 24.73
C ASN A 178 -4.40 11.96 25.83
N ALA A 179 -3.32 11.17 25.74
CA ALA A 179 -2.18 11.25 26.63
C ALA A 179 -1.26 12.44 26.32
N ASP A 180 -1.18 12.85 25.05
CA ASP A 180 -0.50 14.06 24.60
C ASP A 180 -1.34 15.30 24.96
N GLN A 181 -0.87 16.06 25.96
CA GLN A 181 -1.55 17.26 26.45
C GLN A 181 -1.72 18.32 25.35
N GLU A 182 -0.74 18.43 24.45
CA GLU A 182 -0.71 19.42 23.38
C GLU A 182 -1.40 18.92 22.11
N LYS A 183 -1.75 17.63 22.04
CA LYS A 183 -2.35 16.97 20.86
C LYS A 183 -1.53 17.30 19.61
N THR A 184 -0.24 17.00 19.66
CA THR A 184 0.70 17.42 18.61
C THR A 184 0.49 16.65 17.32
N LYS A 185 0.82 17.30 16.19
CA LYS A 185 0.85 16.67 14.87
C LYS A 185 1.85 15.50 14.85
N GLU A 186 2.96 15.62 15.57
CA GLU A 186 4.00 14.59 15.66
C GLU A 186 3.45 13.28 16.27
N THR A 187 2.73 13.36 17.40
CA THR A 187 2.09 12.19 18.02
C THR A 187 1.13 11.51 17.04
N PHE A 188 0.33 12.29 16.33
CA PHE A 188 -0.61 11.79 15.35
C PHE A 188 0.09 11.05 14.20
N GLU A 189 1.11 11.68 13.60
CA GLU A 189 1.82 11.14 12.44
C GLU A 189 2.65 9.89 12.77
N LYS A 190 3.18 9.79 13.99
CA LYS A 190 3.82 8.55 14.47
C LYS A 190 2.85 7.38 14.47
N TRP A 191 1.65 7.58 15.03
CA TRP A 191 0.63 6.53 15.09
C TRP A 191 0.06 6.18 13.73
N GLU A 192 -0.21 7.17 12.88
CA GLU A 192 -0.59 6.91 11.49
C GLU A 192 0.46 6.04 10.80
N THR A 193 1.74 6.38 10.93
CA THR A 193 2.84 5.66 10.29
C THR A 193 2.87 4.19 10.73
N VAL A 194 2.66 3.92 12.02
CA VAL A 194 2.63 2.55 12.52
C VAL A 194 1.39 1.80 12.08
N ILE A 195 0.21 2.42 12.14
CA ILE A 195 -1.04 1.78 11.71
C ILE A 195 -0.94 1.42 10.21
N LYS A 196 -0.58 2.38 9.35
CA LYS A 196 -0.38 2.13 7.91
C LYS A 196 0.72 1.10 7.67
N GLY A 197 1.81 1.17 8.43
CA GLY A 197 2.92 0.22 8.36
C GLY A 197 2.54 -1.22 8.67
N VAL A 198 1.68 -1.43 9.68
CA VAL A 198 1.19 -2.77 10.03
C VAL A 198 0.25 -3.29 8.94
N PHE A 199 -0.65 -2.48 8.37
CA PHE A 199 -1.45 -2.90 7.21
C PHE A 199 -0.56 -3.27 6.01
N GLY A 200 0.44 -2.46 5.71
CA GLY A 200 1.43 -2.77 4.66
C GLY A 200 2.17 -4.08 4.92
N GLN A 201 2.57 -4.33 6.16
CA GLN A 201 3.21 -5.59 6.57
C GLN A 201 2.29 -6.79 6.32
N LEU A 202 1.00 -6.68 6.67
CA LEU A 202 0.00 -7.73 6.45
C LEU A 202 -0.20 -7.99 4.95
N LEU A 203 -0.25 -6.94 4.13
CA LEU A 203 -0.39 -7.03 2.67
C LEU A 203 0.79 -7.77 2.04
N VAL A 204 2.03 -7.52 2.49
CA VAL A 204 3.23 -8.27 2.02
C VAL A 204 3.12 -9.75 2.33
N ILE A 205 2.76 -10.07 3.57
CA ILE A 205 2.64 -11.47 4.02
C ILE A 205 1.56 -12.17 3.20
N GLU A 206 0.42 -11.52 2.98
CA GLU A 206 -0.68 -12.08 2.19
C GLU A 206 -0.29 -12.26 0.73
N ALA A 207 0.38 -11.27 0.12
CA ALA A 207 0.85 -11.37 -1.26
C ALA A 207 1.79 -12.56 -1.43
N PHE A 208 2.80 -12.70 -0.56
CA PHE A 208 3.70 -13.85 -0.56
C PHE A 208 2.96 -15.17 -0.35
N ALA A 209 2.08 -15.23 0.67
CA ALA A 209 1.31 -16.42 0.99
C ALA A 209 0.33 -16.82 -0.12
N SER A 210 -0.20 -15.87 -0.89
CA SER A 210 -1.15 -16.15 -1.98
C SER A 210 -0.51 -17.02 -3.07
N GLY A 211 0.70 -16.66 -3.51
CA GLY A 211 1.46 -17.45 -4.48
C GLY A 211 2.06 -18.73 -3.90
N PHE A 212 2.27 -18.77 -2.58
CA PHE A 212 2.90 -19.89 -1.86
C PHE A 212 1.91 -20.97 -1.38
N LEU A 213 0.70 -20.59 -0.96
CA LEU A 213 -0.29 -21.46 -0.29
C LEU A 213 -1.64 -21.54 -1.01
N LYS A 214 -1.99 -20.53 -1.82
CA LYS A 214 -3.37 -20.36 -2.32
C LYS A 214 -3.49 -20.35 -3.84
N SER A 215 -2.48 -20.79 -4.57
CA SER A 215 -2.45 -20.77 -6.04
C SER A 215 -2.81 -19.38 -6.62
N SER A 216 -2.40 -18.31 -5.93
CA SER A 216 -2.70 -16.91 -6.29
C SER A 216 -4.19 -16.53 -6.23
N ASN A 217 -4.99 -17.14 -5.34
CA ASN A 217 -6.37 -16.70 -5.10
C ASN A 217 -6.40 -15.26 -4.55
N PRO A 218 -7.04 -14.30 -5.27
CA PRO A 218 -7.04 -12.89 -4.88
C PRO A 218 -7.97 -12.55 -3.71
N TYR A 219 -8.89 -13.45 -3.32
CA TYR A 219 -9.97 -13.13 -2.39
C TYR A 219 -9.50 -12.47 -1.08
N ASP A 220 -8.47 -13.02 -0.45
CA ASP A 220 -8.02 -12.53 0.86
C ASP A 220 -7.18 -11.25 0.76
N TRP A 221 -6.43 -11.03 -0.33
CA TRP A 221 -5.76 -9.73 -0.51
C TRP A 221 -6.77 -8.63 -0.82
N ASP A 222 -7.90 -8.94 -1.49
CA ASP A 222 -8.87 -7.92 -1.91
C ASP A 222 -9.59 -7.40 -0.67
N ARG A 223 -9.99 -8.33 0.21
CA ARG A 223 -10.52 -7.99 1.53
C ARG A 223 -9.52 -7.25 2.39
N LEU A 224 -8.24 -7.62 2.33
CA LEU A 224 -7.20 -6.95 3.12
C LEU A 224 -6.96 -5.51 2.63
N LEU A 225 -7.03 -5.26 1.33
CA LEU A 225 -7.04 -3.92 0.74
C LEU A 225 -8.25 -3.12 1.23
N GLU A 226 -9.45 -3.68 1.16
CA GLU A 226 -10.66 -3.02 1.69
C GLU A 226 -10.50 -2.63 3.18
N GLN A 227 -9.92 -3.49 4.00
CA GLN A 227 -9.64 -3.17 5.42
C GLN A 227 -8.57 -2.10 5.59
N SER A 228 -7.53 -2.10 4.76
CA SER A 228 -6.48 -1.06 4.77
C SER A 228 -7.05 0.31 4.39
N ASP A 229 -7.96 0.35 3.42
CA ASP A 229 -8.65 1.57 2.99
C ASP A 229 -9.58 2.09 4.09
N GLU A 230 -10.37 1.21 4.71
CA GLU A 230 -11.21 1.59 5.84
C GLU A 230 -10.38 2.09 7.03
N GLY A 231 -9.25 1.45 7.33
CA GLY A 231 -8.31 1.91 8.35
C GLY A 231 -7.74 3.29 8.03
N SER A 232 -7.43 3.56 6.76
CA SER A 232 -6.99 4.87 6.28
C SER A 232 -8.07 5.93 6.42
N ASN A 233 -9.33 5.59 6.13
CA ASN A 233 -10.49 6.47 6.34
C ASN A 233 -10.67 6.84 7.81
N VAL A 234 -10.49 5.88 8.74
CA VAL A 234 -10.54 6.15 10.18
C VAL A 234 -9.45 7.13 10.61
N ILE A 235 -8.21 6.93 10.15
CA ILE A 235 -7.11 7.88 10.42
C ILE A 235 -7.46 9.25 9.87
N ASP A 236 -7.94 9.31 8.63
CA ASP A 236 -8.24 10.57 7.97
C ASP A 236 -9.33 11.37 8.69
N TYR A 237 -10.37 10.70 9.17
CA TYR A 237 -11.40 11.28 10.02
C TYR A 237 -10.79 11.91 11.28
N TRP A 238 -9.91 11.21 11.99
CA TRP A 238 -9.27 11.75 13.19
C TRP A 238 -8.33 12.91 12.89
N ARG A 239 -7.63 12.89 11.75
CA ARG A 239 -6.79 14.02 11.33
C ARG A 239 -7.61 15.30 11.17
N GLU A 240 -8.79 15.18 10.58
CA GLU A 240 -9.74 16.30 10.44
C GLU A 240 -10.29 16.73 11.79
N HIS A 241 -10.66 15.78 12.66
CA HIS A 241 -11.15 16.04 14.01
C HIS A 241 -10.15 16.85 14.87
N TYR A 242 -8.85 16.50 14.82
CA TYR A 242 -7.80 17.24 15.52
C TYR A 242 -7.40 18.55 14.81
N GLY A 243 -7.97 18.84 13.64
CA GLY A 243 -7.81 20.10 12.94
C GLY A 243 -6.51 20.23 12.16
N PHE A 244 -5.76 19.15 11.96
CA PHE A 244 -4.53 19.15 11.15
C PHE A 244 -4.81 19.31 9.64
N SER A 245 -6.08 19.24 9.23
CA SER A 245 -6.54 19.45 7.85
C SER A 245 -7.53 20.60 7.70
N LYS A 246 -7.56 21.56 8.63
CA LYS A 246 -8.49 22.73 8.55
C LYS A 246 -8.38 23.52 7.25
N TYR A 247 -7.20 23.50 6.61
CA TYR A 247 -6.97 24.17 5.33
C TYR A 247 -7.81 23.54 4.20
N TRP A 248 -8.08 22.24 4.25
CA TRP A 248 -8.78 21.51 3.19
C TRP A 248 -10.21 21.98 3.00
N GLU A 249 -10.89 22.31 4.10
CA GLU A 249 -12.23 22.89 4.02
C GLU A 249 -12.21 24.30 3.41
N GLN A 250 -11.15 25.07 3.66
CA GLN A 250 -10.99 26.38 3.01
C GLN A 250 -10.76 26.23 1.50
N VAL A 251 -10.00 25.21 1.07
CA VAL A 251 -9.85 24.86 -0.36
C VAL A 251 -11.21 24.49 -0.96
N ARG A 252 -12.04 23.70 -0.25
CA ARG A 252 -13.38 23.34 -0.72
C ARG A 252 -14.24 24.58 -0.96
N ILE A 253 -14.32 25.46 0.03
CA ILE A 253 -15.06 26.73 -0.04
C ILE A 253 -14.52 27.60 -1.18
N PHE A 254 -13.20 27.72 -1.30
CA PHE A 254 -12.56 28.45 -2.39
C PHE A 254 -12.96 27.90 -3.76
N MET A 255 -12.86 26.58 -3.97
CA MET A 255 -13.19 25.96 -5.25
C MET A 255 -14.66 26.14 -5.62
N GLU A 256 -15.57 25.96 -4.65
CA GLU A 256 -17.00 26.14 -4.85
C GLU A 256 -17.38 27.57 -5.25
N ASP A 257 -16.62 28.56 -4.78
CA ASP A 257 -16.81 29.97 -5.13
C ASP A 257 -16.10 30.37 -6.45
N PHE A 258 -14.86 29.90 -6.63
CA PHE A 258 -13.96 30.28 -7.71
C PHE A 258 -14.41 29.71 -9.07
N ILE A 259 -14.71 28.41 -9.12
CA ILE A 259 -14.99 27.70 -10.38
C ILE A 259 -16.22 28.29 -11.11
N PRO A 260 -17.38 28.52 -10.47
CA PRO A 260 -18.54 29.08 -11.15
C PRO A 260 -18.34 30.52 -11.63
N LYS A 261 -17.51 31.31 -10.93
CA LYS A 261 -17.36 32.75 -11.17
C LYS A 261 -16.32 33.09 -12.24
N ARG A 262 -15.33 32.20 -12.46
CA ARG A 262 -14.21 32.46 -13.37
C ARG A 262 -14.39 31.81 -14.73
N THR A 263 -15.55 32.02 -15.36
CA THR A 263 -15.83 31.57 -16.74
C THR A 263 -14.96 32.29 -17.79
N ASP A 264 -14.32 33.39 -17.40
CA ASP A 264 -13.37 34.17 -18.20
C ASP A 264 -12.02 33.45 -18.41
N LEU A 265 -11.69 32.48 -17.56
CA LEU A 265 -10.39 31.81 -17.56
C LEU A 265 -10.40 30.49 -18.35
N THR A 266 -9.28 30.21 -19.01
CA THR A 266 -8.99 28.89 -19.57
C THR A 266 -8.74 27.84 -18.48
N ASN A 267 -8.84 26.55 -18.82
CA ASN A 267 -8.60 25.47 -17.85
C ASN A 267 -7.20 25.51 -17.24
N GLY A 268 -6.17 25.83 -18.04
CA GLY A 268 -4.80 25.99 -17.54
C GLY A 268 -4.68 27.13 -16.52
N GLN A 269 -5.28 28.30 -16.82
CA GLN A 269 -5.28 29.43 -15.90
C GLN A 269 -6.05 29.14 -14.61
N LYS A 270 -7.16 28.39 -14.68
CA LYS A 270 -7.88 27.93 -13.48
C LYS A 270 -7.00 27.01 -12.64
N ALA A 271 -6.31 26.05 -13.28
CA ALA A 271 -5.39 25.15 -12.58
C ALA A 271 -4.24 25.91 -11.90
N ASP A 272 -3.66 26.92 -12.56
CA ASP A 272 -2.60 27.75 -11.99
C ASP A 272 -3.06 28.56 -10.77
N GLU A 273 -4.27 29.11 -10.80
CA GLU A 273 -4.82 29.85 -9.65
C GLU A 273 -5.17 28.92 -8.47
N ILE A 274 -5.70 27.73 -8.75
CA ILE A 274 -5.92 26.68 -7.73
C ILE A 274 -4.57 26.28 -7.11
N LYS A 275 -3.54 26.07 -7.94
CA LYS A 275 -2.19 25.75 -7.47
C LYS A 275 -1.64 26.83 -6.53
N LYS A 276 -1.69 28.11 -6.92
CA LYS A 276 -1.25 29.23 -6.08
C LYS A 276 -1.99 29.28 -4.75
N HIS A 277 -3.28 28.99 -4.76
CA HIS A 277 -4.08 28.95 -3.54
C HIS A 277 -3.64 27.81 -2.62
N LEU A 278 -3.39 26.61 -3.17
CA LEU A 278 -2.87 25.47 -2.41
C LEU A 278 -1.48 25.72 -1.84
N GLU A 279 -0.58 26.34 -2.61
CA GLU A 279 0.77 26.73 -2.18
C GLU A 279 0.79 27.77 -1.06
N SER A 280 -0.33 28.46 -0.79
CA SER A 280 -0.43 29.41 0.31
C SER A 280 -0.56 28.75 1.69
N TYR A 281 -0.86 27.44 1.72
CA TYR A 281 -1.02 26.69 2.96
C TYR A 281 0.28 26.02 3.38
N GLN A 282 0.56 26.04 4.68
CA GLN A 282 1.65 25.27 5.27
C GLN A 282 1.21 23.83 5.49
N THR A 283 1.32 23.03 4.44
CA THR A 283 0.94 21.60 4.40
C THR A 283 2.06 20.77 3.78
N ASN A 284 2.08 19.47 4.12
CA ASN A 284 2.98 18.47 3.52
C ASN A 284 2.18 17.53 2.58
N ASP A 285 0.96 17.92 2.22
CA ASP A 285 0.17 17.18 1.25
C ASP A 285 0.65 17.56 -0.15
N SER A 286 0.81 16.58 -1.04
CA SER A 286 1.04 16.86 -2.47
C SER A 286 -0.29 16.80 -3.21
N PHE A 287 -0.42 17.58 -4.30
CA PHE A 287 -1.70 17.78 -4.97
C PHE A 287 -1.66 17.38 -6.43
N ILE A 288 -2.74 16.73 -6.89
CA ILE A 288 -3.07 16.56 -8.31
C ILE A 288 -4.23 17.52 -8.61
N ILE A 289 -4.06 18.38 -9.61
CA ILE A 289 -5.06 19.36 -10.03
C ILE A 289 -5.46 19.06 -11.47
N ILE A 290 -6.74 18.82 -11.69
CA ILE A 290 -7.29 18.50 -13.01
C ILE A 290 -8.43 19.48 -13.29
N VAL A 291 -8.34 20.20 -14.40
CA VAL A 291 -9.40 21.11 -14.87
C VAL A 291 -9.71 20.80 -16.32
N PHE A 292 -10.98 20.55 -16.63
CA PHE A 292 -11.44 20.18 -17.96
C PHE A 292 -12.82 20.75 -18.26
N ASN A 293 -13.22 20.72 -19.52
CA ASN A 293 -14.54 21.20 -19.93
C ASN A 293 -15.64 20.28 -19.38
N GLN A 294 -16.90 20.71 -19.54
CA GLN A 294 -18.05 19.85 -19.29
C GLN A 294 -17.91 18.54 -20.06
N ALA A 295 -18.15 17.44 -19.35
CA ALA A 295 -17.92 16.09 -19.84
C ALA A 295 -18.78 15.14 -19.01
N SER A 296 -19.17 14.01 -19.61
CA SER A 296 -20.05 13.03 -18.97
C SER A 296 -19.24 11.89 -18.35
N TRP A 297 -19.47 11.63 -17.06
CA TRP A 297 -18.83 10.52 -16.35
C TRP A 297 -19.11 9.17 -17.03
N LYS A 298 -18.08 8.32 -17.14
CA LYS A 298 -18.06 7.03 -17.85
C LYS A 298 -18.20 7.08 -19.38
N SER A 299 -18.51 8.24 -19.95
CA SER A 299 -18.44 8.47 -21.41
C SER A 299 -17.10 9.10 -21.79
N ASP A 300 -16.77 10.20 -21.10
CA ASP A 300 -15.66 11.07 -21.47
C ASP A 300 -14.49 10.97 -20.48
N TYR A 301 -14.76 10.54 -19.23
CA TYR A 301 -13.75 10.37 -18.18
C TYR A 301 -14.18 9.34 -17.12
N ILE A 302 -13.18 8.73 -16.47
CA ILE A 302 -13.33 7.88 -15.29
C ILE A 302 -12.20 8.25 -14.32
N TYR A 303 -12.50 8.25 -13.02
CA TYR A 303 -11.51 8.35 -11.94
C TYR A 303 -11.82 7.28 -10.90
N GLN A 304 -10.80 6.91 -10.12
CA GLN A 304 -10.93 6.03 -8.96
C GLN A 304 -10.16 6.68 -7.81
N CYS A 305 -10.85 6.95 -6.70
CA CYS A 305 -10.24 7.50 -5.50
C CYS A 305 -10.78 6.72 -4.29
N GLY A 306 -9.95 5.88 -3.68
CA GLY A 306 -10.34 5.06 -2.53
C GLY A 306 -10.88 5.89 -1.35
N ASN A 307 -10.39 7.11 -1.19
CA ASN A 307 -10.75 8.02 -0.09
C ASN A 307 -11.33 9.35 -0.59
N GLU A 308 -12.29 9.32 -1.53
CA GLU A 308 -12.87 10.51 -2.16
C GLU A 308 -13.32 11.59 -1.16
N LYS A 309 -13.94 11.20 -0.04
CA LYS A 309 -14.49 12.14 0.95
C LYS A 309 -13.43 13.03 1.59
N THR A 310 -12.26 12.48 1.88
CA THR A 310 -11.19 13.14 2.65
C THR A 310 -10.07 13.62 1.73
N GLN A 311 -9.86 12.99 0.58
CA GLN A 311 -8.74 13.27 -0.32
C GLN A 311 -9.12 13.97 -1.62
N MET A 312 -10.41 14.04 -1.98
CA MET A 312 -10.83 14.70 -3.21
C MET A 312 -11.81 15.86 -2.96
N ILE A 313 -11.57 16.96 -3.64
CA ILE A 313 -12.53 18.05 -3.81
C ILE A 313 -12.84 18.13 -5.30
N ALA A 314 -14.11 18.01 -5.65
CA ALA A 314 -14.55 18.11 -7.03
C ALA A 314 -15.68 19.11 -7.20
N CYS A 315 -15.60 19.90 -8.27
CA CYS A 315 -16.64 20.80 -8.74
C CYS A 315 -17.09 20.33 -10.12
N TRP A 316 -18.29 19.77 -10.19
CA TRP A 316 -18.85 19.20 -11.41
C TRP A 316 -19.81 20.16 -12.11
N ASP A 317 -19.66 20.32 -13.43
CA ASP A 317 -20.51 21.10 -14.33
C ASP A 317 -20.85 22.51 -13.84
N LYS A 318 -19.90 23.16 -13.16
CA LYS A 318 -20.00 24.53 -12.66
C LYS A 318 -19.12 25.46 -13.48
N GLY A 319 -19.65 26.62 -13.89
CA GLY A 319 -18.87 27.61 -14.64
C GLY A 319 -18.35 27.09 -15.99
N LEU A 320 -19.13 26.24 -16.66
CA LEU A 320 -18.79 25.58 -17.93
C LEU A 320 -17.54 24.67 -17.87
N CYS A 321 -17.18 24.18 -16.68
CA CYS A 321 -16.05 23.26 -16.51
C CYS A 321 -16.25 22.28 -15.35
N ASN A 322 -15.38 21.28 -15.33
CA ASN A 322 -15.14 20.36 -14.22
C ASN A 322 -13.76 20.66 -13.62
N ALA A 323 -13.64 20.61 -12.31
CA ALA A 323 -12.37 20.74 -11.62
C ALA A 323 -12.26 19.73 -10.48
N ILE A 324 -11.11 19.07 -10.38
CA ILE A 324 -10.79 18.09 -9.36
C ILE A 324 -9.47 18.52 -8.72
N VAL A 325 -9.43 18.53 -7.40
CA VAL A 325 -8.20 18.57 -6.63
C VAL A 325 -8.16 17.32 -5.77
N TYR A 326 -7.18 16.46 -6.05
CA TYR A 326 -6.83 15.34 -5.21
C TYR A 326 -5.61 15.72 -4.36
N ARG A 327 -5.63 15.36 -3.08
CA ARG A 327 -4.45 15.44 -2.20
C ARG A 327 -3.95 14.04 -1.87
N SER A 328 -2.66 13.83 -2.06
CA SER A 328 -1.95 12.70 -1.48
C SER A 328 -1.26 13.15 -0.19
N ARG A 329 -1.50 12.39 0.88
CA ARG A 329 -0.87 12.61 2.19
C ARG A 329 0.41 11.80 2.36
N THR A 330 0.78 11.03 1.34
CA THR A 330 1.89 10.06 1.39
C THR A 330 2.86 10.21 0.22
N SER A 331 2.60 11.05 -0.78
CA SER A 331 3.49 11.19 -1.94
C SER A 331 4.82 11.85 -1.62
N ASP A 332 4.90 12.71 -0.61
CA ASP A 332 6.18 13.22 -0.09
C ASP A 332 7.03 12.11 0.56
N LEU A 333 6.43 10.95 0.86
CA LEU A 333 7.13 9.75 1.32
C LEU A 333 7.52 8.84 0.15
N LEU A 334 6.91 8.94 -1.02
CA LEU A 334 7.21 8.03 -2.13
C LEU A 334 8.48 8.50 -2.86
N PRO A 335 9.54 7.68 -2.94
CA PRO A 335 10.71 8.01 -3.75
C PRO A 335 10.30 8.25 -5.20
N MET A 336 10.93 9.22 -5.86
CA MET A 336 10.62 9.63 -7.25
C MET A 336 10.63 8.44 -8.25
N ALA A 337 11.44 7.42 -7.98
CA ALA A 337 11.50 6.18 -8.76
C ALA A 337 10.20 5.33 -8.73
N GLN A 338 9.41 5.41 -7.66
CA GLN A 338 8.10 4.74 -7.60
C GLN A 338 7.04 5.48 -8.42
N PHE A 339 7.14 6.80 -8.52
CA PHE A 339 6.23 7.61 -9.34
C PHE A 339 6.33 7.24 -10.83
N ASP A 340 7.56 7.09 -11.33
CA ASP A 340 7.84 6.64 -12.70
C ASP A 340 7.32 5.21 -12.94
N TYR A 341 7.38 4.33 -11.93
CA TYR A 341 6.83 2.98 -12.01
C TYR A 341 5.30 2.96 -12.07
N PHE A 342 4.60 3.78 -11.27
CA PHE A 342 3.14 3.92 -11.37
C PHE A 342 2.71 4.51 -12.71
N GLU A 343 3.41 5.53 -13.19
CA GLU A 343 3.11 6.15 -14.48
C GLU A 343 3.28 5.15 -15.62
N ASN A 344 4.28 4.26 -15.54
CA ASN A 344 4.49 3.19 -16.51
C ASN A 344 3.49 2.03 -16.37
N ALA A 345 3.04 1.70 -15.16
CA ALA A 345 2.02 0.68 -14.93
C ALA A 345 0.63 1.11 -15.47
N VAL A 346 0.29 2.40 -15.35
CA VAL A 346 -0.95 2.97 -15.91
C VAL A 346 -0.94 2.98 -17.45
N LYS A 347 0.24 3.15 -18.07
CA LYS A 347 0.41 3.09 -19.54
C LYS A 347 0.21 1.67 -20.12
N LEU A 348 0.20 0.63 -19.31
CA LEU A 348 -0.01 -0.77 -19.74
C LEU A 348 -1.50 -1.17 -19.80
N LEU A 349 -2.42 -0.31 -19.38
CA LEU A 349 -3.86 -0.56 -19.49
C LEU A 349 -4.38 -0.13 -20.89
N PRO A 350 -5.10 -0.99 -21.63
CA PRO A 350 -5.58 -0.64 -22.96
C PRO A 350 -6.70 0.43 -22.89
N ASP A 351 -6.53 1.49 -23.67
CA ASP A 351 -7.57 2.43 -24.14
C ASP A 351 -8.31 3.36 -23.16
N TRP A 352 -7.86 3.55 -21.91
CA TRP A 352 -8.50 4.53 -21.02
C TRP A 352 -7.59 5.65 -20.55
N ARG A 353 -8.09 6.89 -20.65
CA ARG A 353 -7.50 8.07 -20.01
C ARG A 353 -7.87 8.03 -18.52
N VAL A 354 -7.09 7.29 -17.74
CA VAL A 354 -7.21 7.29 -16.28
C VAL A 354 -6.69 8.65 -15.78
N LEU A 355 -7.57 9.42 -15.15
CA LEU A 355 -7.17 10.52 -14.29
C LEU A 355 -6.95 9.91 -12.90
N LEU A 356 -5.67 9.82 -12.51
CA LEU A 356 -5.24 9.39 -11.18
C LEU A 356 -5.77 10.33 -10.10
#